data_AF-A0A7S3XMG1-F1
#
_entry.id   AF-A0A7S3XMG1-F1
#
_cell.length_a   1.000
_cell.length_b   1.000
_cell.length_c   1.000
_cell.angle_alpha   90.00
_cell.angle_beta   90.00
_cell.angle_gamma   90.00
#
_symmetry.space_group_name_H-M   'P 1'
#
loop_
_entity.id
_entity.type
_entity.pdbx_description
1 polymer ?
#
loop_
_entity_poly.entity_id
_entity_poly.type
_entity_poly.pdbx_seq_one_letter_code
_entity_poly.pdbx_strand_id
1 'polypeptide(L)'
;MHIPSWRNEHAEARKQFQIRKKKNKKLLKTEEKWLKFWDDDVGKMRWFNEVTGEMKYAVEAADEYVVIEDDAAEIRYEHKATGERLTEDPRFEVDEEALEKARKEQEEREAAELDKVRFALYFVKNLVDAYLQALEESQHAVAKILKKIAAEKDTVKLGAALHHAKEVFPQEAFNNNEELKYAHDVLEYMQELKGHAERDSEAAVNRKKDYLSTFQEKKAYHCQKCQHEVEGKHVKFCPHCNARLVF
;
A
#
# COMPACT_ATOMS: atom_id res chain seq x y z
N MET A 1 -5.94 -25.04 -15.37
CA MET A 1 -7.27 -24.60 -15.87
C MET A 1 -7.37 -23.10 -15.62
N HIS A 2 -7.31 -22.27 -16.66
CA HIS A 2 -7.43 -20.82 -16.54
C HIS A 2 -8.90 -20.47 -16.34
N ILE A 3 -9.26 -19.90 -15.18
CA ILE A 3 -10.57 -19.30 -14.99
C ILE A 3 -10.60 -18.02 -15.84
N PRO A 4 -11.56 -17.86 -16.77
CA PRO A 4 -11.63 -16.66 -17.61
C PRO A 4 -11.85 -15.38 -16.78
N SER A 5 -11.14 -14.29 -17.11
CA SER A 5 -11.16 -13.01 -16.37
C SER A 5 -12.57 -12.43 -16.18
N TRP A 6 -13.44 -12.56 -17.17
CA TRP A 6 -14.83 -12.08 -17.12
C TRP A 6 -15.64 -12.69 -15.97
N ARG A 7 -15.34 -13.92 -15.53
CA ARG A 7 -16.04 -14.53 -14.37
C ARG A 7 -15.68 -13.84 -13.05
N ASN A 8 -14.46 -13.34 -12.90
CA ASN A 8 -14.04 -12.58 -11.73
C ASN A 8 -14.65 -11.17 -11.75
N GLU A 9 -14.66 -10.51 -12.90
CA GLU A 9 -15.30 -9.19 -13.09
C GLU A 9 -16.81 -9.23 -12.78
N HIS A 10 -17.53 -10.26 -13.24
CA HIS A 10 -18.96 -10.42 -12.89
C HIS A 10 -19.18 -10.73 -11.41
N ALA A 11 -18.27 -11.48 -10.76
CA ALA A 11 -18.37 -11.77 -9.33
C ALA A 11 -18.11 -10.50 -8.50
N GLU A 12 -17.14 -9.68 -8.88
CA GLU A 12 -16.86 -8.39 -8.25
C GLU A 12 -17.99 -7.39 -8.46
N ALA A 13 -18.54 -7.28 -9.67
CA ALA A 13 -19.69 -6.43 -9.96
C ALA A 13 -20.92 -6.82 -9.13
N ARG A 14 -21.20 -8.13 -8.99
CA ARG A 14 -22.27 -8.64 -8.11
C ARG A 14 -22.01 -8.32 -6.64
N LYS A 15 -20.76 -8.47 -6.18
CA LYS A 15 -20.38 -8.14 -4.79
C LYS A 15 -20.56 -6.65 -4.52
N GLN A 16 -20.11 -5.78 -5.43
CA GLN A 16 -20.31 -4.34 -5.31
C GLN A 16 -21.79 -3.95 -5.36
N PHE A 17 -22.60 -4.56 -6.23
CA PHE A 17 -24.05 -4.35 -6.27
C PHE A 17 -24.72 -4.75 -4.94
N GLN A 18 -24.37 -5.91 -4.37
CA GLN A 18 -24.92 -6.33 -3.08
C GLN A 18 -24.48 -5.42 -1.92
N ILE A 19 -23.24 -4.92 -1.95
CA ILE A 19 -22.75 -3.94 -0.95
C ILE A 19 -23.55 -2.64 -1.07
N ARG A 20 -23.70 -2.11 -2.29
CA ARG A 20 -24.51 -0.90 -2.58
C ARG A 20 -25.94 -1.08 -2.08
N LYS A 21 -26.61 -2.16 -2.46
CA LYS A 21 -27.97 -2.48 -2.02
C LYS A 21 -28.11 -2.56 -0.49
N LYS A 22 -27.13 -3.14 0.21
CA LYS A 22 -27.13 -3.17 1.69
C LYS A 22 -26.91 -1.78 2.31
N LYS A 23 -26.03 -0.94 1.73
CA LYS A 23 -25.80 0.44 2.17
C LYS A 23 -27.04 1.30 1.94
N ASN A 24 -27.66 1.17 0.77
CA ASN A 24 -28.82 1.96 0.36
C ASN A 24 -30.10 1.57 1.11
N LYS A 25 -30.26 0.28 1.45
CA LYS A 25 -31.31 -0.16 2.37
C LYS A 25 -31.20 0.46 3.77
N LYS A 26 -29.97 0.80 4.23
CA LYS A 26 -29.81 1.56 5.49
C LYS A 26 -30.23 3.02 5.29
N LEU A 27 -29.85 3.64 4.17
CA LEU A 27 -30.23 5.01 3.81
C LEU A 27 -31.74 5.20 3.73
N LEU A 28 -32.45 4.29 3.05
CA LEU A 28 -33.92 4.31 2.99
C LEU A 28 -34.58 4.14 4.36
N LYS A 29 -33.97 3.38 5.27
CA LYS A 29 -34.46 3.25 6.65
C LYS A 29 -34.17 4.46 7.52
N THR A 30 -33.10 5.20 7.24
CA THR A 30 -32.80 6.48 7.90
C THR A 30 -33.66 7.61 7.36
N GLU A 31 -34.18 7.48 6.13
CA GLU A 31 -35.10 8.42 5.52
C GLU A 31 -36.43 8.51 6.28
N GLU A 32 -36.92 7.37 6.77
CA GLU A 32 -38.13 7.27 7.61
C GLU A 32 -38.01 7.97 8.98
N LYS A 33 -36.85 8.56 9.29
CA LYS A 33 -36.53 9.12 10.62
C LYS A 33 -36.12 10.60 10.61
N TRP A 34 -36.40 11.30 9.51
CA TRP A 34 -36.32 12.75 9.51
C TRP A 34 -37.54 13.35 10.19
N LEU A 35 -37.30 14.03 11.31
CA LEU A 35 -38.30 14.84 12.00
C LEU A 35 -38.23 16.27 11.47
N LYS A 36 -39.40 16.89 11.30
CA LYS A 36 -39.54 18.24 10.73
C LYS A 36 -39.94 19.22 11.83
N PHE A 37 -39.25 20.34 11.88
CA PHE A 37 -39.49 21.42 12.83
C PHE A 37 -39.52 22.73 12.06
N TRP A 38 -40.30 23.68 12.55
CA TRP A 38 -40.21 25.07 12.11
C TRP A 38 -39.21 25.80 13.00
N ASP A 39 -38.24 26.49 12.40
CA ASP A 39 -37.26 27.31 13.09
C ASP A 39 -37.70 28.77 13.02
N ASP A 40 -38.26 29.29 14.11
CA ASP A 40 -38.81 30.65 14.18
C ASP A 40 -37.74 31.74 14.04
N ASP A 41 -36.49 31.46 14.43
CA ASP A 41 -35.39 32.44 14.39
C ASP A 41 -34.92 32.69 12.95
N VAL A 42 -34.91 31.63 12.13
CA VAL A 42 -34.48 31.66 10.72
C VAL A 42 -35.67 31.77 9.75
N GLY A 43 -36.89 31.51 10.24
CA GLY A 43 -38.12 31.53 9.44
C GLY A 43 -38.17 30.43 8.38
N LYS A 44 -37.59 29.25 8.67
CA LYS A 44 -37.48 28.13 7.72
C LYS A 44 -37.79 26.80 8.37
N MET A 45 -38.15 25.81 7.56
CA MET A 45 -38.27 24.42 7.99
C MET A 45 -36.88 23.80 8.22
N ARG A 46 -36.68 23.20 9.38
CA ARG A 46 -35.48 22.45 9.77
C ARG A 46 -35.81 20.97 9.91
N TRP A 47 -34.97 20.12 9.34
CA TRP A 47 -35.12 18.67 9.39
C TRP A 47 -33.99 18.09 10.24
N PHE A 48 -34.34 17.17 11.13
CA PHE A 48 -33.41 16.48 12.03
C PHE A 48 -33.47 14.98 11.81
N ASN A 49 -32.33 14.35 11.58
CA ASN A 49 -32.24 12.89 11.47
C ASN A 49 -31.89 12.29 12.83
N GLU A 50 -32.81 11.53 13.41
CA GLU A 50 -32.61 10.94 14.74
C GLU A 50 -31.48 9.88 14.77
N VAL A 51 -31.07 9.33 13.63
CA VAL A 51 -30.05 8.28 13.57
C VAL A 51 -28.65 8.85 13.44
N THR A 52 -28.48 9.86 12.58
CA THR A 52 -27.17 10.48 12.35
C THR A 52 -26.92 11.66 13.27
N GLY A 53 -27.97 12.24 13.85
CA GLY A 53 -27.91 13.49 14.61
C GLY A 53 -27.76 14.73 13.74
N GLU A 54 -27.86 14.60 12.41
CA GLU A 54 -27.73 15.71 11.48
C GLU A 54 -28.94 16.63 11.50
N MET A 55 -28.70 17.93 11.43
CA MET A 55 -29.71 18.96 11.22
C MET A 55 -29.45 19.68 9.91
N LYS A 56 -30.50 19.87 9.10
CA LYS A 56 -30.42 20.58 7.81
C LYS A 56 -31.61 21.50 7.63
N TYR A 57 -31.43 22.63 6.95
CA TYR A 57 -32.54 23.47 6.52
C TYR A 57 -33.10 22.95 5.21
N ALA A 58 -34.43 22.87 5.16
CA ALA A 58 -35.15 22.45 3.98
C ALA A 58 -35.38 23.61 3.02
N VAL A 59 -35.31 23.32 1.72
CA VAL A 59 -35.77 24.25 0.68
C VAL A 59 -37.31 24.30 0.66
N GLU A 60 -37.88 25.36 0.10
CA GLU A 60 -39.34 25.57 0.08
C GLU A 60 -40.15 24.41 -0.53
N ALA A 61 -39.56 23.64 -1.46
CA ALA A 61 -40.18 22.50 -2.14
C ALA A 61 -39.69 21.12 -1.65
N ALA A 62 -39.05 21.04 -0.47
CA ALA A 62 -38.44 19.80 0.02
C ALA A 62 -39.43 18.61 0.14
N ASP A 63 -40.70 18.90 0.45
CA ASP A 63 -41.76 17.90 0.59
C ASP A 63 -42.25 17.33 -0.74
N GLU A 64 -41.88 17.95 -1.85
CA GLU A 64 -42.28 17.53 -3.20
C GLU A 64 -41.40 16.41 -3.74
N TYR A 65 -40.26 16.12 -3.10
CA TYR A 65 -39.34 15.07 -3.53
C TYR A 65 -39.44 13.82 -2.63
N VAL A 66 -39.33 12.64 -3.26
CA VAL A 66 -39.26 11.34 -2.59
C VAL A 66 -37.97 10.62 -2.94
N VAL A 67 -37.47 9.82 -2.01
CA VAL A 67 -36.31 8.95 -2.22
C VAL A 67 -36.78 7.64 -2.85
N ILE A 68 -36.24 7.30 -4.01
CA ILE A 68 -36.50 6.05 -4.73
C ILE A 68 -35.19 5.27 -4.94
N GLU A 69 -35.29 3.95 -5.09
CA GLU A 69 -34.18 3.09 -5.51
C GLU A 69 -34.45 2.65 -6.96
N ASP A 70 -33.49 2.91 -7.87
CA ASP A 70 -33.60 2.49 -9.26
C ASP A 70 -33.16 1.02 -9.50
N ASP A 71 -33.29 0.53 -10.73
CA ASP A 71 -32.95 -0.86 -11.09
C ASP A 71 -31.46 -1.20 -10.88
N ALA A 72 -30.59 -0.19 -10.83
CA ALA A 72 -29.16 -0.33 -10.52
C ALA A 72 -28.87 -0.29 -9.01
N ALA A 73 -29.92 -0.26 -8.19
CA ALA A 73 -29.86 -0.05 -6.75
C ALA A 73 -29.23 1.30 -6.38
N GLU A 74 -29.35 2.33 -7.22
CA GLU A 74 -28.92 3.69 -6.91
C GLU A 74 -30.08 4.49 -6.30
N ILE A 75 -29.74 5.32 -5.31
CA ILE A 75 -30.72 6.22 -4.69
C ILE A 75 -30.90 7.42 -5.60
N ARG A 76 -32.15 7.74 -5.93
CA ARG A 76 -32.54 8.95 -6.65
C ARG A 76 -33.64 9.70 -5.92
N TYR A 77 -33.75 10.98 -6.21
CA TYR A 77 -34.78 11.85 -5.68
C TYR A 77 -35.75 12.19 -6.81
N GLU A 78 -37.00 11.75 -6.68
CA GLU A 78 -38.04 11.95 -7.68
C GLU A 78 -39.02 13.02 -7.22
N HIS A 79 -39.25 14.02 -8.06
CA HIS A 79 -40.26 15.05 -7.83
C HIS A 79 -41.66 14.47 -8.07
N LYS A 80 -42.53 14.49 -7.05
CA LYS A 80 -43.87 13.85 -7.07
C LYS A 80 -44.76 14.33 -8.22
N ALA A 81 -44.74 15.62 -8.53
CA ALA A 81 -45.59 16.21 -9.57
C ALA A 81 -45.04 16.06 -11.00
N THR A 82 -43.74 16.28 -11.23
CA THR A 82 -43.15 16.30 -12.58
C THR A 82 -42.53 14.96 -12.99
N GLY A 83 -42.25 14.08 -12.04
CA GLY A 83 -41.50 12.84 -12.27
C GLY A 83 -40.01 13.07 -12.56
N GLU A 84 -39.51 14.30 -12.37
CA GLU A 84 -38.09 14.61 -12.55
C GLU A 84 -37.24 13.85 -11.54
N ARG A 85 -36.13 13.25 -12.01
CA ARG A 85 -35.22 12.45 -11.18
C ARG A 85 -33.86 13.09 -11.07
N LEU A 86 -33.45 13.37 -9.84
CA LEU A 86 -32.17 13.95 -9.50
C LEU A 86 -31.30 12.94 -8.75
N THR A 87 -29.98 13.08 -8.90
CA THR A 87 -28.99 12.24 -8.21
C THR A 87 -28.59 12.85 -6.86
N GLU A 88 -28.59 14.16 -6.76
CA GLU A 88 -28.33 14.91 -5.52
C GLU A 88 -29.64 15.18 -4.80
N ASP A 89 -29.60 15.27 -3.45
CA ASP A 89 -30.79 15.49 -2.62
C ASP A 89 -31.25 16.95 -2.72
N PRO A 90 -32.34 17.25 -3.45
CA PRO A 90 -32.76 18.63 -3.69
C PRO A 90 -33.51 19.22 -2.49
N ARG A 91 -33.73 18.44 -1.43
CA ARG A 91 -34.59 18.82 -0.30
C ARG A 91 -33.91 19.73 0.71
N PHE A 92 -32.58 19.80 0.68
CA PHE A 92 -31.80 20.55 1.64
C PHE A 92 -31.02 21.66 0.95
N GLU A 93 -30.91 22.81 1.61
CA GLU A 93 -29.98 23.85 1.16
C GLU A 93 -28.55 23.31 1.20
N VAL A 94 -27.81 23.56 0.13
CA VAL A 94 -26.38 23.26 0.10
C VAL A 94 -25.71 24.26 1.03
N ASP A 95 -25.19 23.77 2.15
CA ASP A 95 -24.35 24.56 3.04
C ASP A 95 -22.98 24.75 2.38
N GLU A 96 -22.86 25.82 1.60
CA GLU A 96 -21.62 26.19 0.91
C GLU A 96 -20.44 26.35 1.88
N GLU A 97 -20.70 26.81 3.12
CA GLU A 97 -19.67 26.96 4.15
C GLU A 97 -19.18 25.59 4.64
N ALA A 98 -20.09 24.63 4.85
CA ALA A 98 -19.72 23.26 5.18
C ALA A 98 -18.97 22.55 4.04
N LEU A 99 -19.37 22.77 2.78
CA LEU A 99 -18.65 22.23 1.61
C LEU A 99 -17.25 22.82 1.48
N GLU A 100 -17.11 24.15 1.62
CA GLU A 100 -15.82 24.83 1.58
C GLU A 100 -14.91 24.35 2.71
N LYS A 101 -15.46 24.18 3.92
CA LYS A 101 -14.73 23.61 5.05
C LYS A 101 -14.27 22.17 4.77
N ALA A 102 -15.15 21.32 4.25
CA ALA A 102 -14.81 19.94 3.90
C ALA A 102 -13.71 19.90 2.81
N ARG A 103 -13.77 20.80 1.83
CA ARG A 103 -12.74 20.92 0.79
C ARG A 103 -11.38 21.33 1.39
N LYS A 104 -11.36 22.34 2.25
CA LYS A 104 -10.13 22.76 2.96
C LYS A 104 -9.56 21.65 3.82
N GLU A 105 -10.39 20.95 4.59
CA GLU A 105 -9.94 19.80 5.40
C GLU A 105 -9.35 18.68 4.53
N GLN A 106 -9.89 18.45 3.34
CA GLN A 106 -9.34 17.49 2.37
C GLN A 106 -8.00 17.99 1.81
N GLU A 107 -7.90 19.25 1.39
CA GLU A 107 -6.66 19.87 0.91
C GLU A 107 -5.55 19.82 1.98
N GLU A 108 -5.87 20.10 3.24
CA GLU A 108 -4.93 20.01 4.36
C GLU A 108 -4.44 18.57 4.62
N ARG A 109 -5.34 17.58 4.52
CA ARG A 109 -4.95 16.16 4.62
C ARG A 109 -4.04 15.72 3.49
N GLU A 110 -4.37 16.10 2.26
CA GLU A 110 -3.54 15.84 1.08
C GLU A 110 -2.15 16.45 1.22
N ALA A 111 -2.06 17.71 1.67
CA ALA A 111 -0.79 18.38 1.94
C ALA A 111 0.03 17.65 3.02
N ALA A 112 -0.62 17.23 4.12
CA ALA A 112 0.05 16.50 5.20
C ALA A 112 0.62 15.14 4.73
N GLU A 113 -0.10 14.42 3.85
CA GLU A 113 0.42 13.18 3.26
C GLU A 113 1.57 13.43 2.29
N LEU A 114 1.50 14.49 1.48
CA LEU A 114 2.63 14.88 0.62
C LEU A 114 3.89 15.18 1.42
N ASP A 115 3.78 15.87 2.55
CA ASP A 115 4.95 16.16 3.40
C ASP A 115 5.58 14.90 4.00
N LYS A 116 4.76 13.89 4.35
CA LYS A 116 5.28 12.57 4.77
C LYS A 116 6.02 11.87 3.63
N VAL A 117 5.48 11.90 2.41
CA VAL A 117 6.13 11.34 1.21
C VAL A 117 7.44 12.05 0.94
N ARG A 118 7.48 13.39 0.94
CA ARG A 118 8.68 14.21 0.76
C ARG A 118 9.75 13.89 1.78
N PHE A 119 9.37 13.80 3.06
CA PHE A 119 10.30 13.46 4.12
C PHE A 119 10.91 12.07 3.93
N ALA A 120 10.10 11.06 3.61
CA ALA A 120 10.60 9.71 3.34
C ALA A 120 11.47 9.66 2.08
N LEU A 121 11.07 10.37 1.02
CA LEU A 121 11.77 10.45 -0.25
C LEU A 121 13.16 11.05 -0.10
N TYR A 122 13.33 12.06 0.76
CA TYR A 122 14.63 12.69 1.01
C TYR A 122 15.74 11.67 1.38
N PHE A 123 15.45 10.76 2.31
CA PHE A 123 16.43 9.75 2.73
C PHE A 123 16.72 8.72 1.63
N VAL A 124 15.67 8.28 0.94
CA VAL A 124 15.77 7.28 -0.11
C VAL A 124 16.53 7.84 -1.33
N LYS A 125 16.23 9.08 -1.74
CA LYS A 125 16.90 9.78 -2.83
C LYS A 125 18.40 9.95 -2.56
N ASN A 126 18.78 10.32 -1.33
CA ASN A 126 20.20 10.45 -0.97
C ASN A 126 20.99 9.13 -1.17
N LEU A 127 20.35 7.98 -0.97
CA LEU A 127 20.98 6.67 -1.24
C LEU A 127 21.08 6.36 -2.72
N VAL A 128 20.06 6.72 -3.51
CA VAL A 128 20.10 6.63 -4.97
C VAL A 128 21.23 7.49 -5.53
N ASP A 129 21.31 8.76 -5.12
CA ASP A 129 22.34 9.68 -5.57
C ASP A 129 23.75 9.17 -5.19
N ALA A 130 23.92 8.66 -3.96
CA ALA A 130 25.18 8.07 -3.52
C ALA A 130 25.55 6.80 -4.31
N TYR A 131 24.56 6.01 -4.74
CA TYR A 131 24.80 4.85 -5.60
C TYR A 131 25.24 5.28 -7.01
N LEU A 132 24.54 6.26 -7.61
CA LEU A 132 24.89 6.79 -8.92
C LEU A 132 26.30 7.39 -8.93
N GLN A 133 26.66 8.17 -7.91
CA GLN A 133 28.02 8.67 -7.75
C GLN A 133 29.04 7.53 -7.60
N ALA A 134 28.71 6.49 -6.82
CA ALA A 134 29.62 5.36 -6.63
C ALA A 134 29.88 4.57 -7.92
N LEU A 135 28.92 4.54 -8.87
CA LEU A 135 29.11 3.93 -10.20
C LEU A 135 30.23 4.61 -11.00
N GLU A 136 30.40 5.92 -10.83
CA GLU A 136 31.45 6.71 -11.50
C GLU A 136 32.82 6.54 -10.83
N GLU A 137 32.85 6.22 -9.54
CA GLU A 137 34.08 6.12 -8.75
C GLU A 137 34.77 4.75 -8.86
N SER A 138 34.13 3.67 -8.40
CA SER A 138 34.72 2.32 -8.39
C SER A 138 33.73 1.23 -8.00
N GLN A 139 33.99 -0.01 -8.43
CA GLN A 139 33.22 -1.18 -7.98
C GLN A 139 33.24 -1.38 -6.46
N HIS A 140 34.32 -0.99 -5.78
CA HIS A 140 34.38 -1.09 -4.32
C HIS A 140 33.43 -0.09 -3.64
N ALA A 141 33.34 1.13 -4.16
CA ALA A 141 32.38 2.14 -3.69
C ALA A 141 30.94 1.64 -3.89
N VAL A 142 30.63 1.09 -5.06
CA VAL A 142 29.31 0.50 -5.36
C VAL A 142 28.94 -0.59 -4.34
N ALA A 143 29.84 -1.55 -4.09
CA ALA A 143 29.60 -2.61 -3.13
C ALA A 143 29.37 -2.09 -1.69
N LYS A 144 30.01 -0.99 -1.32
CA LYS A 144 29.80 -0.34 -0.01
C LYS A 144 28.42 0.31 0.08
N ILE A 145 27.96 0.98 -0.97
CA ILE A 145 26.63 1.59 -1.01
C ILE A 145 25.52 0.53 -1.09
N LEU A 146 25.67 -0.51 -1.91
CA LEU A 146 24.69 -1.61 -1.98
C LEU A 146 24.49 -2.29 -0.62
N LYS A 147 25.54 -2.46 0.18
CA LYS A 147 25.41 -2.96 1.57
C LYS A 147 24.60 -2.02 2.47
N LYS A 148 24.75 -0.70 2.31
CA LYS A 148 23.93 0.27 3.04
C LYS A 148 22.47 0.19 2.59
N ILE A 149 22.24 0.14 1.28
CA ILE A 149 20.89 0.02 0.69
C ILE A 149 20.18 -1.24 1.20
N ALA A 150 20.87 -2.39 1.24
CA ALA A 150 20.30 -3.63 1.77
C ALA A 150 19.88 -3.53 3.25
N ALA A 151 20.64 -2.79 4.06
CA ALA A 151 20.34 -2.59 5.48
C ALA A 151 19.29 -1.50 5.75
N GLU A 152 18.99 -0.64 4.78
CA GLU A 152 18.17 0.55 4.99
C GLU A 152 16.67 0.23 5.13
N LYS A 153 16.03 0.83 6.13
CA LYS A 153 14.59 0.70 6.41
C LYS A 153 13.75 1.82 5.81
N ASP A 154 14.36 2.93 5.41
CA ASP A 154 13.65 4.10 4.90
C ASP A 154 12.87 3.83 3.59
N THR A 155 13.31 2.87 2.78
CA THR A 155 12.51 2.36 1.63
C THR A 155 11.13 1.82 2.03
N VAL A 156 11.02 1.18 3.20
CA VAL A 156 9.75 0.69 3.73
C VAL A 156 8.88 1.87 4.19
N LYS A 157 9.49 2.90 4.78
CA LYS A 157 8.77 4.12 5.18
C LYS A 157 8.20 4.86 3.98
N LEU A 158 8.97 4.97 2.89
CA LEU A 158 8.49 5.57 1.64
C LEU A 158 7.34 4.77 1.03
N GLY A 159 7.44 3.44 1.01
CA GLY A 159 6.35 2.57 0.58
C GLY A 159 5.08 2.75 1.41
N ALA A 160 5.20 2.84 2.74
CA ALA A 160 4.08 3.10 3.62
C ALA A 160 3.45 4.50 3.39
N ALA A 161 4.28 5.54 3.25
CA ALA A 161 3.80 6.90 2.96
C ALA A 161 3.05 6.97 1.63
N LEU A 162 3.56 6.33 0.58
CA LEU A 162 2.88 6.24 -0.71
C LEU A 162 1.57 5.45 -0.63
N HIS A 163 1.51 4.42 0.21
CA HIS A 163 0.27 3.68 0.43
C HIS A 163 -0.80 4.55 1.09
N HIS A 164 -0.45 5.28 2.14
CA HIS A 164 -1.38 6.21 2.80
C HIS A 164 -1.82 7.35 1.88
N ALA A 165 -0.90 7.89 1.06
CA ALA A 165 -1.27 8.87 0.04
C ALA A 165 -2.30 8.29 -0.97
N LYS A 166 -2.20 7.01 -1.37
CA LYS A 166 -3.23 6.38 -2.22
C LYS A 166 -4.60 6.24 -1.55
N GLU A 167 -4.68 6.23 -0.22
CA GLU A 167 -5.94 6.18 0.52
C GLU A 167 -6.62 7.55 0.63
N VAL A 168 -5.84 8.63 0.65
CA VAL A 168 -6.33 10.01 0.80
C VAL A 168 -6.65 10.66 -0.54
N PHE A 169 -5.77 10.47 -1.53
CA PHE A 169 -5.93 11.08 -2.85
C PHE A 169 -6.91 10.28 -3.71
N PRO A 170 -7.84 10.95 -4.43
CA PRO A 170 -8.57 10.32 -5.51
C PRO A 170 -7.60 9.70 -6.53
N GLN A 171 -7.94 8.54 -7.09
CA GLN A 171 -7.03 7.78 -7.97
C GLN A 171 -6.48 8.61 -9.14
N GLU A 172 -7.31 9.48 -9.74
CA GLU A 172 -6.89 10.38 -10.82
C GLU A 172 -5.91 11.46 -10.32
N ALA A 173 -6.20 12.08 -9.18
CA ALA A 173 -5.33 13.08 -8.58
C ALA A 173 -3.98 12.48 -8.16
N PHE A 174 -3.99 11.27 -7.58
CA PHE A 174 -2.78 10.52 -7.26
C PHE A 174 -1.94 10.26 -8.51
N ASN A 175 -2.58 9.76 -9.57
CA ASN A 175 -1.90 9.43 -10.82
C ASN A 175 -1.43 10.67 -11.58
N ASN A 176 -2.01 11.85 -11.36
CA ASN A 176 -1.61 13.08 -12.06
C ASN A 176 -0.59 13.91 -11.29
N ASN A 177 -0.37 13.63 -10.01
CA ASN A 177 0.62 14.33 -9.19
C ASN A 177 2.05 13.88 -9.55
N GLU A 178 2.87 14.82 -10.04
CA GLU A 178 4.25 14.54 -10.47
C GLU A 178 5.17 14.14 -9.33
N GLU A 179 4.99 14.69 -8.12
CA GLU A 179 5.81 14.34 -6.96
C GLU A 179 5.55 12.92 -6.49
N LEU A 180 4.28 12.50 -6.46
CA LEU A 180 3.89 11.13 -6.08
C LEU A 180 4.37 10.10 -7.10
N LYS A 181 4.28 10.43 -8.39
CA LYS A 181 4.86 9.62 -9.48
C LYS A 181 6.37 9.46 -9.31
N TYR A 182 7.09 10.58 -9.15
CA TYR A 182 8.54 10.54 -8.95
C TYR A 182 8.94 9.72 -7.70
N ALA A 183 8.21 9.89 -6.59
CA ALA A 183 8.43 9.11 -5.38
C ALA A 183 8.20 7.60 -5.59
N HIS A 184 7.20 7.24 -6.41
CA HIS A 184 6.94 5.86 -6.81
C HIS A 184 8.08 5.27 -7.64
N ASP A 185 8.55 6.00 -8.65
CA ASP A 185 9.66 5.57 -9.52
C ASP A 185 10.95 5.38 -8.72
N VAL A 186 11.25 6.29 -7.79
CA VAL A 186 12.40 6.18 -6.88
C VAL A 186 12.28 4.96 -5.97
N LEU A 187 11.07 4.67 -5.46
CA LEU A 187 10.82 3.48 -4.64
C LEU A 187 11.05 2.20 -5.45
N GLU A 188 10.52 2.10 -6.67
CA GLU A 188 10.71 0.95 -7.55
C GLU A 188 12.21 0.72 -7.83
N TYR A 189 12.92 1.77 -8.23
CA TYR A 189 14.36 1.70 -8.48
C TYR A 189 15.13 1.22 -7.24
N MET A 190 14.77 1.70 -6.06
CA MET A 190 15.41 1.26 -4.81
C MET A 190 15.09 -0.19 -4.44
N GLN A 191 13.91 -0.70 -4.77
CA GLN A 191 13.60 -2.11 -4.61
C GLN A 191 14.44 -2.99 -5.55
N GLU A 192 14.67 -2.53 -6.79
CA GLU A 192 15.58 -3.20 -7.72
C GLU A 192 17.02 -3.24 -7.18
N LEU A 193 17.52 -2.10 -6.67
CA LEU A 193 18.86 -2.02 -6.06
C LEU A 193 19.00 -2.93 -4.84
N LYS A 194 17.95 -3.02 -4.00
CA LYS A 194 17.92 -3.99 -2.90
C LYS A 194 17.99 -5.43 -3.40
N GLY A 195 17.22 -5.77 -4.42
CA GLY A 195 17.27 -7.09 -5.05
C GLY A 195 18.66 -7.42 -5.61
N HIS A 196 19.37 -6.44 -6.18
CA HIS A 196 20.77 -6.60 -6.58
C HIS A 196 21.70 -6.85 -5.40
N ALA A 197 21.60 -6.05 -4.34
CA ALA A 197 22.44 -6.18 -3.16
C ALA A 197 22.25 -7.55 -2.46
N GLU A 198 21.02 -8.06 -2.42
CA GLU A 198 20.70 -9.38 -1.86
C GLU A 198 21.31 -10.52 -2.69
N ARG A 199 21.16 -10.48 -4.02
CA ARG A 199 21.78 -11.44 -4.94
C ARG A 199 23.30 -11.46 -4.81
N ASP A 200 23.93 -10.30 -4.72
CA ASP A 200 25.39 -10.19 -4.56
C ASP A 200 25.86 -10.75 -3.20
N SER A 201 25.11 -10.49 -2.14
CA SER A 201 25.36 -11.04 -0.81
C SER A 201 25.24 -12.57 -0.80
N GLU A 202 24.19 -13.11 -1.40
CA GLU A 202 23.98 -14.56 -1.52
C GLU A 202 25.09 -15.22 -2.34
N ALA A 203 25.47 -14.63 -3.48
CA ALA A 203 26.58 -15.10 -4.29
C ALA A 203 27.91 -15.09 -3.51
N ALA A 204 28.15 -14.08 -2.68
CA ALA A 204 29.34 -14.02 -1.83
C ALA A 204 29.33 -15.12 -0.75
N VAL A 205 28.17 -15.40 -0.15
CA VAL A 205 28.01 -16.51 0.80
C VAL A 205 28.26 -17.86 0.12
N ASN A 206 27.71 -18.06 -1.09
CA ASN A 206 27.89 -19.30 -1.85
C ASN A 206 29.35 -19.50 -2.25
N ARG A 207 30.04 -18.47 -2.78
CA ARG A 207 31.48 -18.53 -3.05
C ARG A 207 32.30 -18.90 -1.82
N LYS A 208 31.93 -18.39 -0.65
CA LYS A 208 32.61 -18.74 0.62
C LYS A 208 32.33 -20.18 1.03
N LYS A 209 31.10 -20.69 0.85
CA LYS A 209 30.76 -22.10 1.09
C LYS A 209 31.54 -23.01 0.16
N ASP A 210 31.60 -22.69 -1.13
CA ASP A 210 32.33 -23.45 -2.15
C ASP A 210 33.83 -23.44 -1.87
N TYR A 211 34.40 -22.30 -1.48
CA TYR A 211 35.79 -22.21 -1.05
C TYR A 211 36.04 -23.08 0.19
N LEU A 212 35.16 -23.04 1.20
CA LEU A 212 35.32 -23.86 2.40
C LEU A 212 35.16 -25.36 2.12
N SER A 213 34.32 -25.77 1.17
CA SER A 213 34.16 -27.17 0.79
C SER A 213 35.33 -27.69 -0.04
N THR A 214 35.89 -26.87 -0.95
CA THR A 214 37.11 -27.21 -1.71
C THR A 214 38.37 -27.19 -0.85
N PHE A 215 38.54 -26.25 0.09
CA PHE A 215 39.65 -26.27 1.06
C PHE A 215 39.51 -27.33 2.18
N GLN A 216 38.43 -28.13 2.13
CA GLN A 216 38.30 -29.38 2.86
C GLN A 216 38.78 -30.58 2.04
N GLU A 217 39.66 -30.39 1.05
CA GLU A 217 40.47 -31.48 0.49
C GLU A 217 41.05 -32.32 1.64
N LYS A 218 40.48 -33.51 1.81
CA LYS A 218 40.94 -34.46 2.80
C LYS A 218 42.31 -34.93 2.34
N LYS A 219 43.35 -34.67 3.12
CA LYS A 219 44.62 -35.35 2.91
C LYS A 219 44.41 -36.83 3.22
N ALA A 220 44.75 -37.68 2.26
CA ALA A 220 44.86 -39.12 2.48
C ALA A 220 46.17 -39.40 3.23
N TYR A 221 46.06 -40.10 4.36
CA TYR A 221 47.20 -40.57 5.13
C TYR A 221 47.20 -42.08 5.16
N HIS A 222 48.35 -42.69 4.86
CA HIS A 222 48.50 -44.13 5.02
C HIS A 222 49.01 -44.47 6.43
N CYS A 223 48.31 -45.38 7.10
CA CYS A 223 48.80 -45.95 8.33
C CYS A 223 49.95 -46.92 8.04
N GLN A 224 51.16 -46.62 8.54
CA GLN A 224 52.32 -47.51 8.37
C GLN A 224 52.15 -48.90 9.02
N LYS A 225 51.27 -49.03 10.03
CA LYS A 225 51.09 -50.28 10.78
C LYS A 225 50.11 -51.26 10.11
N CYS A 226 49.00 -50.77 9.57
CA CYS A 226 47.94 -51.62 8.99
C CYS A 226 47.64 -51.30 7.52
N GLN A 227 48.42 -50.42 6.89
CA GLN A 227 48.27 -49.96 5.50
C GLN A 227 46.91 -49.34 5.15
N HIS A 228 46.03 -49.12 6.13
CA HIS A 228 44.74 -48.51 5.92
C HIS A 228 44.89 -47.03 5.56
N GLU A 229 44.21 -46.60 4.50
CA GLU A 229 44.13 -45.21 4.07
C GLU A 229 43.08 -44.48 4.93
N VAL A 230 43.46 -43.34 5.47
CA VAL A 230 42.59 -42.53 6.33
C VAL A 230 42.52 -41.13 5.77
N GLU A 231 41.31 -40.70 5.42
CA GLU A 231 41.08 -39.35 4.92
C GLU A 231 40.61 -38.41 6.05
N GLY A 232 41.30 -37.29 6.28
CA GLY A 232 40.77 -36.25 7.17
C GLY A 232 41.78 -35.19 7.62
N LYS A 233 41.31 -33.97 7.89
CA LYS A 233 42.17 -32.78 8.07
C LYS A 233 43.09 -32.81 9.31
N HIS A 234 42.70 -33.54 10.36
CA HIS A 234 43.40 -33.59 11.66
C HIS A 234 43.45 -35.00 12.26
N VAL A 235 43.51 -36.03 11.43
CA VAL A 235 43.60 -37.40 11.92
C VAL A 235 45.00 -37.65 12.48
N LYS A 236 45.12 -37.71 13.81
CA LYS A 236 46.39 -38.03 14.49
C LYS A 236 46.60 -39.54 14.69
N PHE A 237 45.53 -40.33 14.59
CA PHE A 237 45.54 -41.77 14.89
C PHE A 237 44.74 -42.55 13.85
N CYS A 238 45.23 -43.72 13.47
CA CYS A 238 44.51 -44.63 12.59
C CYS A 238 43.27 -45.19 13.31
N PRO A 239 42.06 -45.10 12.73
CA PRO A 239 40.84 -45.61 13.36
C PRO A 239 40.82 -47.14 13.50
N HIS A 240 41.60 -47.86 12.69
CA HIS A 240 41.62 -49.33 12.69
C HIS A 240 42.57 -49.92 13.75
N CYS A 241 43.73 -49.30 13.97
CA CYS A 241 44.77 -49.87 14.85
C CYS A 241 45.26 -48.91 15.94
N ASN A 242 44.66 -47.72 16.02
CA ASN A 242 44.98 -46.64 16.95
C ASN A 242 46.46 -46.18 16.96
N ALA A 243 47.23 -46.55 15.93
CA ALA A 243 48.60 -46.11 15.76
C ALA A 243 48.64 -44.63 15.35
N ARG A 244 49.60 -43.88 15.88
CA ARG A 244 49.80 -42.47 15.52
C ARG A 244 50.21 -42.37 14.05
N LEU A 245 49.50 -41.56 13.27
CA LEU A 245 49.87 -41.26 11.90
C LEU A 245 51.04 -40.27 11.93
N VAL A 246 52.16 -40.62 11.29
CA VAL A 246 53.34 -39.76 11.15
C VAL A 246 53.15 -38.99 9.85
N PHE A 247 53.09 -37.66 9.94
CA PHE A 247 52.87 -36.73 8.83
C PHE A 247 54.12 -36.55 7.98
#